data_AF-A0A931KMI1-F1
#
_entry.id   AF-A0A931KMI1-F1
#
_cell.length_a   1.000
_cell.length_b   1.000
_cell.length_c   1.000
_cell.angle_alpha   90.00
_cell.angle_beta   90.00
_cell.angle_gamma   90.00
#
_symmetry.space_group_name_H-M   'P 1'
#
loop_
_entity.id
_entity.type
_entity.pdbx_description
1 polymer ?
#
loop_
_entity_poly.entity_id
_entity_poly.type
_entity_poly.pdbx_seq_one_letter_code
_entity_poly.pdbx_strand_id
1 'polypeptide(L)'
;MTSSSKSPAFDYVSKSHWRGMPLVSIGPKARGVIAIGVNARGVVAVGVVAQGVVTIGVISVGLISNGVLGFGLAAALGVYAVAPLALGVSAFGIVAGGVEATGWKVLFSVR
;
A
#
# COMPACT_ATOMS: atom_id res chain seq x y z
N MET A 1 6.35 22.22 -24.71
CA MET A 1 5.26 23.14 -24.32
C MET A 1 4.25 22.35 -23.46
N THR A 2 4.55 22.06 -22.19
CA THR A 2 4.38 22.92 -20.99
C THR A 2 2.99 23.55 -20.88
N SER A 3 2.08 22.95 -20.10
CA SER A 3 0.98 23.60 -19.35
C SER A 3 0.25 22.51 -18.52
N SER A 4 0.20 22.52 -17.17
CA SER A 4 -0.52 23.43 -16.23
C SER A 4 -2.04 23.13 -16.22
N SER A 5 -2.81 23.10 -15.12
CA SER A 5 -2.64 23.46 -13.70
C SER A 5 -3.90 23.03 -12.91
N LYS A 6 -3.79 22.76 -11.60
CA LYS A 6 -4.59 23.45 -10.57
C LYS A 6 -3.96 23.23 -9.18
N SER A 7 -3.31 24.26 -8.65
CA SER A 7 -2.84 24.37 -7.25
C SER A 7 -4.04 24.66 -6.31
N PRO A 8 -4.04 24.29 -5.00
CA PRO A 8 -2.91 24.31 -4.06
C PRO A 8 -2.53 22.93 -3.50
N ALA A 9 -1.22 22.71 -3.32
CA ALA A 9 -0.56 21.52 -2.78
C ALA A 9 -0.47 20.27 -3.70
N PHE A 10 0.54 20.26 -4.59
CA PHE A 10 1.15 19.06 -5.19
C PHE A 10 0.25 18.09 -5.98
N ASP A 11 -0.67 18.60 -6.81
CA ASP A 11 -1.36 17.77 -7.81
C ASP A 11 -0.56 17.69 -9.13
N TYR A 12 0.01 16.52 -9.43
CA TYR A 12 0.72 16.22 -10.68
C TYR A 12 0.14 14.96 -11.34
N VAL A 13 -0.21 15.05 -12.62
CA VAL A 13 -0.74 13.92 -13.40
C VAL A 13 0.09 13.77 -14.68
N SER A 14 0.62 12.57 -14.91
CA SER A 14 1.40 12.24 -16.11
C SER A 14 0.48 12.08 -17.34
N LYS A 15 0.99 12.45 -18.52
CA LYS A 15 0.29 12.30 -19.81
C LYS A 15 0.26 10.87 -20.34
N SER A 16 1.14 9.99 -19.87
CA SER A 16 1.08 8.58 -20.24
C SER A 16 -0.21 8.00 -19.67
N HIS A 17 -1.08 7.49 -20.53
CA HIS A 17 -2.32 6.83 -20.12
C HIS A 17 -2.21 5.33 -20.40
N TRP A 18 -2.51 4.50 -19.43
CA TRP A 18 -2.64 3.07 -19.65
C TRP A 18 -4.08 2.67 -19.36
N ARG A 19 -4.77 2.19 -20.40
CA ARG A 19 -6.20 1.80 -20.35
C ARG A 19 -7.15 2.91 -19.87
N GLY A 20 -6.88 4.16 -20.21
CA GLY A 20 -7.71 5.31 -19.83
C GLY A 20 -7.46 5.85 -18.41
N MET A 21 -6.45 5.33 -17.69
CA MET A 21 -5.99 5.87 -16.40
C MET A 21 -4.61 6.53 -16.56
N PRO A 22 -4.33 7.64 -15.85
CA PRO A 22 -3.01 8.24 -15.86
C PRO A 22 -1.98 7.26 -15.26
N LEU A 23 -0.81 7.18 -15.87
CA LEU A 23 0.26 6.28 -15.44
C LEU A 23 0.79 6.69 -14.07
N VAL A 24 0.90 8.00 -13.83
CA VAL A 24 1.37 8.56 -12.57
C VAL A 24 0.42 9.68 -12.13
N SER A 25 -0.06 9.60 -10.91
CA SER A 25 -0.85 10.64 -10.24
C SER A 25 -0.25 10.91 -8.87
N ILE A 26 0.02 12.18 -8.58
CA ILE A 26 0.51 12.67 -7.29
C ILE A 26 -0.51 13.70 -6.82
N GLY A 27 -0.94 13.62 -5.58
CA GLY A 27 -1.98 14.50 -5.04
C GLY A 27 -2.63 13.94 -3.78
N PRO A 28 -3.38 14.74 -3.01
CA PRO A 28 -4.08 14.22 -1.82
C PRO A 28 -5.07 13.10 -2.16
N LYS A 29 -5.62 13.07 -3.38
CA LYS A 29 -6.44 11.97 -3.91
C LYS A 29 -5.89 11.47 -5.25
N ALA A 30 -4.77 10.76 -5.21
CA ALA A 30 -4.13 10.21 -6.40
C ALA A 30 -4.80 8.91 -6.88
N ARG A 31 -5.07 8.82 -8.19
CA ARG A 31 -5.57 7.60 -8.85
C ARG A 31 -4.82 7.37 -10.15
N GLY A 32 -4.20 6.21 -10.31
CA GLY A 32 -3.40 5.89 -11.50
C GLY A 32 -2.71 4.53 -11.40
N VAL A 33 -1.81 4.22 -12.34
CA VAL A 33 -0.96 3.02 -12.20
C VAL A 33 -0.02 3.20 -11.01
N ILE A 34 0.61 4.36 -10.90
CA ILE A 34 1.41 4.82 -9.76
C ILE A 34 0.69 6.00 -9.11
N ALA A 35 0.29 5.84 -7.85
CA ALA A 35 -0.44 6.85 -7.10
C ALA A 35 0.33 7.24 -5.83
N ILE A 36 0.60 8.53 -5.63
CA ILE A 36 1.29 9.04 -4.44
C ILE A 36 0.43 10.12 -3.78
N GLY A 37 0.02 9.93 -2.53
CA GLY A 37 -0.95 10.83 -1.92
C GLY A 37 -1.42 10.47 -0.52
N VAL A 38 -2.31 11.29 0.06
CA VAL A 38 -2.98 10.89 1.32
C VAL A 38 -3.89 9.70 1.08
N ASN A 39 -4.65 9.72 -0.02
CA ASN A 39 -5.48 8.61 -0.46
C ASN A 39 -5.07 8.19 -1.88
N ALA A 40 -4.21 7.18 -1.97
CA ALA A 40 -3.63 6.69 -3.21
C ALA A 40 -4.29 5.37 -3.64
N ARG A 41 -4.79 5.30 -4.88
CA ARG A 41 -5.34 4.06 -5.45
C ARG A 41 -4.68 3.74 -6.79
N GLY A 42 -4.09 2.55 -6.89
CA GLY A 42 -3.38 2.18 -8.12
C GLY A 42 -2.78 0.78 -8.11
N VAL A 43 -1.91 0.49 -9.06
CA VAL A 43 -1.10 -0.75 -9.02
C VAL A 43 -0.02 -0.60 -7.96
N VAL A 44 0.68 0.53 -7.97
CA VAL A 44 1.62 0.95 -6.94
C VAL A 44 1.05 2.18 -6.25
N ALA A 45 0.70 2.08 -4.97
CA ALA A 45 0.13 3.18 -4.20
C ALA A 45 0.97 3.49 -2.97
N VAL A 46 1.36 4.75 -2.80
CA VAL A 46 2.14 5.24 -1.66
C VAL A 46 1.36 6.34 -0.96
N GLY A 47 1.06 6.17 0.33
CA GLY A 47 0.21 7.15 1.01
C GLY A 47 -0.18 6.83 2.44
N VAL A 48 -0.96 7.70 3.07
CA VAL A 48 -1.54 7.40 4.40
C VAL A 48 -2.54 6.26 4.26
N VAL A 49 -3.42 6.35 3.25
CA VAL A 49 -4.34 5.29 2.83
C VAL A 49 -3.98 4.89 1.41
N ALA A 50 -3.40 3.70 1.26
CA ALA A 50 -2.97 3.16 -0.02
C ALA A 50 -3.76 1.88 -0.35
N GLN A 51 -4.33 1.82 -1.57
CA GLN A 51 -5.04 0.63 -2.06
C GLN A 51 -4.49 0.23 -3.43
N GLY A 52 -4.06 -1.02 -3.58
CA GLY A 52 -3.44 -1.45 -4.83
C GLY A 52 -2.87 -2.86 -4.86
N VAL A 53 -1.97 -3.12 -5.81
CA VAL A 53 -1.22 -4.39 -5.85
C VAL A 53 -0.05 -4.31 -4.88
N VAL A 54 0.76 -3.26 -4.99
CA VAL A 54 1.86 -2.96 -4.08
C VAL A 54 1.53 -1.66 -3.38
N THR A 55 1.47 -1.69 -2.05
CA THR A 55 1.05 -0.55 -1.23
C THR A 55 2.06 -0.25 -0.14
N ILE A 56 2.35 1.04 0.05
CA ILE A 56 3.22 1.53 1.13
C ILE A 56 2.49 2.65 1.87
N GLY A 57 2.28 2.51 3.18
CA GLY A 57 1.51 3.50 3.89
C GLY A 57 1.27 3.27 5.37
N VAL A 58 0.37 4.06 5.96
CA VAL A 58 -0.10 3.81 7.34
C VAL A 58 -1.17 2.74 7.31
N ILE A 59 -2.17 2.91 6.43
CA ILE A 59 -3.22 1.95 6.13
C ILE A 59 -3.00 1.50 4.69
N SER A 60 -2.68 0.23 4.51
CA SER A 60 -2.31 -0.33 3.21
C SER A 60 -3.11 -1.60 2.95
N VAL A 61 -3.76 -1.65 1.80
CA VAL A 61 -4.58 -2.79 1.37
C VAL A 61 -4.15 -3.19 -0.04
N GLY A 62 -3.64 -4.40 -0.18
CA GLY A 62 -3.22 -4.87 -1.49
C GLY A 62 -2.81 -6.32 -1.57
N LEU A 63 -2.11 -6.68 -2.65
CA LEU A 63 -1.49 -8.00 -2.79
C LEU A 63 -0.25 -8.09 -1.89
N ILE A 64 0.59 -7.05 -1.98
CA ILE A 64 1.75 -6.81 -1.13
C ILE A 64 1.52 -5.46 -0.43
N SER A 65 1.51 -5.50 0.89
CA SER A 65 1.27 -4.32 1.72
C SER A 65 2.42 -4.10 2.68
N ASN A 66 2.90 -2.86 2.76
CA ASN A 66 3.87 -2.44 3.77
C ASN A 66 3.34 -1.22 4.52
N GLY A 67 2.93 -1.40 5.78
CA GLY A 67 2.38 -0.30 6.56
C GLY A 67 2.02 -0.64 7.98
N VAL A 68 1.68 0.36 8.79
CA VAL A 68 1.31 0.14 10.21
C VAL A 68 0.14 -0.83 10.31
N LEU A 69 -0.91 -0.62 9.51
CA LEU A 69 -2.04 -1.51 9.30
C LEU A 69 -1.98 -2.05 7.86
N GLY A 70 -1.47 -3.27 7.71
CA GLY A 70 -1.28 -3.91 6.41
C GLY A 70 -2.21 -5.09 6.18
N PHE A 71 -3.04 -5.00 5.14
CA PHE A 71 -3.89 -6.09 4.67
C PHE A 71 -3.37 -6.56 3.31
N GLY A 72 -2.76 -7.75 3.30
CA GLY A 72 -2.12 -8.34 2.13
C GLY A 72 -2.83 -9.61 1.68
N LEU A 73 -3.14 -9.74 0.39
CA LEU A 73 -3.62 -11.01 -0.16
C LEU A 73 -2.50 -12.05 -0.33
N ALA A 74 -1.25 -11.60 -0.48
CA ALA A 74 -0.08 -12.48 -0.54
C ALA A 74 0.84 -12.23 0.65
N ALA A 75 1.26 -10.98 0.85
CA ALA A 75 2.18 -10.61 1.92
C ALA A 75 1.82 -9.26 2.56
N ALA A 76 1.96 -9.17 3.87
CA ALA A 76 1.83 -7.93 4.62
C ALA A 76 2.97 -7.78 5.63
N LEU A 77 3.56 -6.59 5.66
CA LEU A 77 4.57 -6.16 6.62
C LEU A 77 4.01 -4.98 7.41
N GLY A 78 4.09 -5.00 8.73
CA GLY A 78 3.49 -3.93 9.53
C GLY A 78 3.54 -4.06 11.03
N VAL A 79 2.83 -3.18 11.75
CA VAL A 79 2.56 -3.38 13.17
C VAL A 79 1.43 -4.40 13.32
N TYR A 80 0.33 -4.18 12.60
CA TYR A 80 -0.73 -5.16 12.40
C TYR A 80 -0.69 -5.63 10.95
N ALA A 81 -0.35 -6.90 10.75
CA ALA A 81 -0.26 -7.52 9.43
C ALA A 81 -1.25 -8.69 9.34
N VAL A 82 -2.14 -8.63 8.35
CA VAL A 82 -3.04 -9.75 8.02
C VAL A 82 -2.80 -10.14 6.58
N ALA A 83 -2.19 -11.30 6.37
CA ALA A 83 -1.89 -11.85 5.05
C ALA A 83 -1.47 -13.32 5.15
N PRO A 84 -1.52 -14.11 4.06
CA PRO A 84 -0.95 -15.45 4.05
C PRO A 84 0.51 -15.48 4.51
N LEU A 85 1.31 -14.49 4.11
CA LEU A 85 2.63 -14.21 4.68
C LEU A 85 2.57 -12.89 5.48
N ALA A 86 2.50 -12.97 6.80
CA ALA A 86 2.38 -11.80 7.67
C ALA A 86 3.61 -11.64 8.56
N LEU A 87 4.29 -10.49 8.51
CA LEU A 87 5.35 -10.15 9.45
C LEU A 87 5.03 -8.83 10.16
N GLY A 88 5.08 -8.82 11.47
CA GLY A 88 4.78 -7.62 12.23
C GLY A 88 4.78 -7.77 13.73
N VAL A 89 4.35 -6.74 14.47
CA VAL A 89 4.18 -6.87 15.91
C VAL A 89 3.08 -7.87 16.21
N SER A 90 1.92 -7.70 15.58
CA SER A 90 0.83 -8.66 15.54
C SER A 90 0.60 -9.14 14.12
N ALA A 91 0.80 -10.42 13.88
CA ALA A 91 0.77 -11.03 12.55
C ALA A 91 -0.26 -12.18 12.51
N PHE A 92 -1.20 -12.11 11.58
CA PHE A 92 -2.19 -13.16 11.34
C PHE A 92 -2.05 -13.70 9.92
N GLY A 93 -1.71 -14.98 9.78
CA GLY A 93 -1.41 -15.55 8.47
C GLY A 93 -1.24 -17.06 8.43
N ILE A 94 -0.97 -17.60 7.23
CA ILE A 94 -0.55 -19.00 7.09
C ILE A 94 0.89 -19.13 7.61
N VAL A 95 1.74 -18.22 7.17
CA VAL A 95 3.12 -18.04 7.61
C VAL A 95 3.21 -16.70 8.34
N ALA A 96 3.42 -16.72 9.65
CA ALA A 96 3.42 -15.53 10.49
C ALA A 96 4.73 -15.38 11.28
N GLY A 97 5.21 -14.16 11.46
CA GLY A 97 6.37 -13.86 12.30
C GLY A 97 6.21 -12.53 13.03
N GLY A 98 6.46 -12.49 14.33
CA GLY A 98 6.17 -11.28 15.10
C GLY A 98 6.38 -11.38 16.60
N VAL A 99 5.85 -10.40 17.32
CA VAL A 99 5.73 -10.48 18.79
C VAL A 99 4.58 -11.44 19.09
N GLU A 100 3.41 -11.11 18.54
CA GLU A 100 2.17 -11.88 18.59
C GLU A 100 1.84 -12.45 17.20
N ALA A 101 2.38 -13.63 16.88
CA ALA A 101 2.13 -14.30 15.60
C ALA A 101 1.10 -15.43 15.76
N THR A 102 0.00 -15.37 15.01
CA THR A 102 -1.03 -16.42 14.96
C THR A 102 -1.13 -16.95 13.54
N GLY A 103 -0.80 -18.23 13.35
CA GLY A 103 -0.83 -18.85 12.04
C GLY A 103 -0.54 -20.33 12.04
N TRP A 104 -0.68 -20.96 10.87
CA TRP A 104 -0.39 -22.39 10.69
C TRP A 104 1.11 -22.70 10.87
N LYS A 105 1.97 -21.83 10.33
CA LYS A 105 3.42 -21.86 10.46
C LYS A 105 3.90 -20.55 11.05
N VAL A 106 4.31 -20.58 12.31
CA VAL A 106 4.93 -19.42 12.97
C VAL A 106 6.45 -19.51 12.82
N LEU A 107 7.05 -18.52 12.16
CA LEU A 107 8.50 -18.47 11.91
C LEU A 107 9.28 -18.11 13.19
N PHE A 108 8.81 -17.10 13.90
CA PHE A 108 9.30 -16.69 15.20
C PHE A 108 8.19 -15.89 15.90
N SER A 109 7.97 -16.15 17.19
CA SER A 109 7.08 -15.36 18.05
C SER A 109 7.86 -14.98 19.31
N VAL A 110 7.88 -13.70 19.64
CA VAL A 110 8.45 -13.20 20.90
C VAL A 110 7.28 -12.88 21.82
N ARG A 111 6.83 -13.85 22.61
CA ARG A 111 5.75 -13.69 23.58
C ARG A 111 6.30 -13.45 24.98
#